data_AF-G6AHL5-F1
#
_entry.id   AF-G6AHL5-F1
#
_cell.length_a   1.000
_cell.length_b   1.000
_cell.length_c   1.000
_cell.angle_alpha   90.00
_cell.angle_beta   90.00
_cell.angle_gamma   90.00
#
_symmetry.space_group_name_H-M   'P 1'
#
loop_
_entity.id
_entity.type
_entity.pdbx_description
1 polymer ?
#
loop_
_entity_poly.entity_id
_entity_poly.type
_entity_poly.pdbx_seq_one_letter_code
_entity_poly.pdbx_strand_id
1 'polypeptide(L)'
;MKRKLLLAILTIISIGCFADSQPTDAERKANLFIYNGMLFSIQHFESIGSQNNTVEFCGWTTKTSVANEDEKTAALNDALYQSVRKTGEITIPETVQAAVTYNGQLQGNATYKVIMLRANLFRAAGSGVTSQITKITIPKTVQHIESRCFDECVNMTAFVIEGATDGT
;
A
#
# COMPACT_ATOMS: atom_id res chain seq x y z
N MET A 1 -7.09 -21.54 24.41
CA MET A 1 -5.70 -21.62 23.89
C MET A 1 -5.56 -20.56 22.82
N LYS A 2 -4.79 -19.51 23.09
CA LYS A 2 -4.92 -18.17 22.51
C LYS A 2 -3.67 -17.81 21.66
N ARG A 3 -3.88 -17.08 20.56
CA ARG A 3 -2.94 -16.18 19.85
C ARG A 3 -1.77 -16.72 19.01
N LYS A 4 -1.48 -18.03 18.95
CA LYS A 4 -0.30 -18.50 18.17
C LYS A 4 -0.59 -19.05 16.77
N LEU A 5 -1.84 -19.29 16.40
CA LEU A 5 -2.16 -19.99 15.14
C LEU A 5 -2.28 -19.08 13.91
N LEU A 6 -2.67 -17.81 14.05
CA LEU A 6 -2.79 -16.89 12.91
C LEU A 6 -1.43 -16.45 12.34
N LEU A 7 -0.41 -16.32 13.20
CA LEU A 7 0.92 -15.82 12.79
C LEU A 7 1.70 -16.84 11.94
N ALA A 8 1.42 -18.14 12.09
CA ALA A 8 2.08 -19.20 11.34
C ALA A 8 1.50 -19.43 9.93
N ILE A 9 0.30 -18.92 9.65
CA ILE A 9 -0.35 -19.07 8.33
C ILE A 9 0.15 -18.00 7.33
N LEU A 10 0.71 -16.88 7.81
CA LEU A 10 1.24 -15.82 6.93
C LEU A 10 2.67 -16.07 6.42
N THR A 11 3.44 -16.99 7.01
CA THR A 11 4.81 -17.32 6.55
C THR A 11 4.86 -18.28 5.36
N ILE A 12 3.72 -18.79 4.88
CA ILE A 12 3.67 -19.85 3.85
C ILE A 12 2.99 -19.43 2.53
N ILE A 13 2.47 -18.19 2.38
CA ILE A 13 2.02 -17.69 1.07
C ILE A 13 3.21 -17.11 0.28
N SER A 14 4.24 -17.91 0.12
CA SER A 14 5.19 -17.76 -0.99
C SER A 14 5.41 -19.17 -1.50
N ILE A 15 4.88 -19.48 -2.68
CA ILE A 15 5.37 -20.45 -3.67
C ILE A 15 4.29 -20.53 -4.78
N GLY A 16 4.58 -19.94 -5.94
CA GLY A 16 4.14 -20.51 -7.22
C GLY A 16 3.02 -19.87 -8.03
N CYS A 17 2.10 -19.07 -7.46
CA CYS A 17 0.90 -18.63 -8.22
C CYS A 17 0.47 -17.15 -8.03
N PHE A 18 1.39 -16.25 -7.65
CA PHE A 18 1.08 -14.80 -7.50
C PHE A 18 1.93 -13.88 -8.40
N ALA A 19 2.83 -14.42 -9.23
CA ALA A 19 3.74 -13.61 -10.03
C ALA A 19 3.07 -12.92 -11.24
N ASP A 20 1.93 -13.43 -11.73
CA ASP A 20 1.32 -12.97 -13.00
C ASP A 20 0.26 -11.86 -12.86
N SER A 21 0.00 -11.32 -11.66
CA SER A 21 -1.05 -10.29 -11.47
C SER A 21 -0.65 -9.10 -10.59
N GLN A 22 0.64 -8.90 -10.33
CA GLN A 22 1.13 -7.74 -9.57
C GLN A 22 1.42 -6.59 -10.53
N PRO A 23 0.97 -5.35 -10.27
CA PRO A 23 1.41 -4.22 -11.07
C PRO A 23 2.94 -4.16 -11.07
N THR A 24 3.51 -3.89 -12.23
CA THR A 24 4.93 -3.61 -12.41
C THR A 24 5.24 -2.18 -11.98
N ASP A 25 6.50 -1.88 -11.69
CA ASP A 25 6.89 -0.50 -11.40
C ASP A 25 6.65 0.44 -12.59
N ALA A 26 6.69 -0.07 -13.83
CA ALA A 26 6.35 0.70 -15.01
C ALA A 26 4.86 1.13 -15.00
N GLU A 27 3.95 0.19 -14.70
CA GLU A 27 2.52 0.49 -14.55
C GLU A 27 2.26 1.45 -13.39
N ARG A 28 2.95 1.25 -12.25
CA ARG A 28 2.82 2.15 -11.10
C ARG A 28 3.15 3.59 -11.47
N LYS A 29 4.31 3.77 -12.12
CA LYS A 29 4.85 5.08 -12.53
C LYS A 29 3.97 5.83 -13.52
N ALA A 30 3.09 5.15 -14.25
CA ALA A 30 2.15 5.81 -15.16
C ALA A 30 1.18 6.73 -14.39
N ASN A 31 0.77 6.34 -13.18
CA ASN A 31 -0.31 7.00 -12.46
C ASN A 31 0.00 7.27 -10.97
N LEU A 32 1.23 7.66 -10.64
CA LEU A 32 1.61 8.00 -9.27
C LEU A 32 1.02 9.35 -8.82
N PHE A 33 0.62 9.39 -7.55
CA PHE A 33 0.36 10.65 -6.85
C PHE A 33 0.72 10.52 -5.37
N ILE A 34 0.94 11.67 -4.74
CA ILE A 34 1.27 11.77 -3.32
C ILE A 34 0.07 12.39 -2.60
N TYR A 35 -0.34 11.77 -1.49
CA TYR A 35 -1.41 12.25 -0.63
C TYR A 35 -0.96 12.13 0.82
N ASN A 36 -0.83 13.25 1.54
CA ASN A 36 -0.45 13.28 2.97
C ASN A 36 0.81 12.46 3.31
N GLY A 37 1.88 12.58 2.50
CA GLY A 37 3.13 11.85 2.71
C GLY A 37 3.03 10.34 2.43
N MET A 38 2.02 9.92 1.68
CA MET A 38 1.82 8.56 1.20
C MET A 38 1.80 8.56 -0.32
N LEU A 39 2.46 7.57 -0.92
CA LEU A 39 2.52 7.35 -2.36
C LEU A 39 1.45 6.31 -2.74
N PHE A 40 0.70 6.64 -3.79
CA PHE A 40 -0.31 5.77 -4.36
C PHE A 40 -0.14 5.68 -5.88
N SER A 41 -0.63 4.60 -6.47
CA SER A 41 -0.77 4.46 -7.91
C SER A 41 -2.22 4.18 -8.29
N ILE A 42 -2.78 4.95 -9.23
CA ILE A 42 -4.14 4.72 -9.73
C ILE A 42 -4.17 3.43 -10.55
N GLN A 43 -5.04 2.51 -10.11
CA GLN A 43 -5.29 1.23 -10.77
C GLN A 43 -6.52 1.30 -11.68
N HIS A 44 -7.50 2.14 -11.32
CA HIS A 44 -8.69 2.37 -12.13
C HIS A 44 -9.22 3.78 -11.91
N PHE A 45 -9.54 4.46 -13.01
CA PHE A 45 -10.27 5.72 -13.03
C PHE A 45 -11.42 5.61 -14.02
N GLU A 46 -12.64 5.85 -13.54
CA GLU A 46 -13.86 5.86 -14.35
C GLU A 46 -14.35 7.30 -14.58
N SER A 47 -14.53 8.06 -13.49
CA SER A 47 -14.89 9.48 -13.54
C SER A 47 -14.67 10.15 -12.18
N ILE A 48 -14.68 11.49 -12.12
CA ILE A 48 -14.48 12.25 -10.88
C ILE A 48 -15.44 11.84 -9.75
N GLY A 49 -16.70 11.55 -10.09
CA GLY A 49 -17.73 11.17 -9.12
C GLY A 49 -17.91 9.65 -8.92
N SER A 50 -17.11 8.81 -9.59
CA SER A 50 -17.28 7.36 -9.51
C SER A 50 -16.80 6.79 -8.18
N GLN A 51 -17.57 5.82 -7.66
CA GLN A 51 -17.19 5.00 -6.51
C GLN A 51 -16.33 3.78 -6.90
N ASN A 52 -16.13 3.56 -8.20
CA ASN A 52 -15.33 2.46 -8.74
C ASN A 52 -13.86 2.83 -8.92
N ASN A 53 -13.49 4.09 -8.70
CA ASN A 53 -12.10 4.53 -8.74
C ASN A 53 -11.26 3.80 -7.66
N THR A 54 -10.10 3.28 -8.05
CA THR A 54 -9.26 2.48 -7.15
C THR A 54 -7.78 2.79 -7.27
N VAL A 55 -7.07 2.63 -6.14
CA VAL A 55 -5.62 2.84 -6.05
C VAL A 55 -4.93 1.69 -5.30
N GLU A 56 -3.65 1.53 -5.63
CA GLU A 56 -2.68 0.76 -4.85
C GLU A 56 -1.95 1.70 -3.89
N PHE A 57 -1.75 1.26 -2.65
CA PHE A 57 -0.87 1.90 -1.70
C PHE A 57 0.57 1.43 -1.88
N CYS A 58 1.44 2.35 -2.29
CA CYS A 58 2.85 2.08 -2.59
C CYS A 58 3.78 2.33 -1.40
N GLY A 59 3.32 3.06 -0.37
CA GLY A 59 4.01 3.29 0.90
C GLY A 59 4.09 4.74 1.35
N TRP A 60 4.69 4.97 2.51
CA TRP A 60 4.98 6.33 2.99
C TRP A 60 6.16 6.92 2.24
N THR A 61 6.10 8.19 1.87
CA THR A 61 7.21 8.85 1.18
C THR A 61 7.52 10.21 1.77
N THR A 62 8.80 10.57 1.73
CA THR A 62 9.33 11.91 1.98
C THR A 62 9.33 12.78 0.71
N LYS A 63 9.09 12.18 -0.47
CA LYS A 63 9.02 12.94 -1.72
C LYS A 63 7.75 13.77 -1.76
N THR A 64 7.86 14.93 -2.40
CA THR A 64 6.76 15.88 -2.57
C THR A 64 6.33 16.04 -4.03
N SER A 65 7.01 15.37 -4.96
CA SER A 65 6.76 15.44 -6.39
C SER A 65 7.02 14.09 -7.08
N VAL A 66 6.30 13.86 -8.17
CA VAL A 66 6.38 12.71 -9.08
C VAL A 66 6.21 13.16 -10.54
N ALA A 67 6.72 14.36 -10.86
CA ALA A 67 6.42 15.06 -12.11
C ALA A 67 7.18 14.48 -13.33
N ASN A 68 8.27 13.76 -13.09
CA ASN A 68 9.12 13.16 -14.12
C ASN A 68 9.58 11.74 -13.72
N GLU A 69 10.21 11.03 -14.64
CA GLU A 69 10.60 9.62 -14.43
C GLU A 69 11.62 9.41 -13.30
N ASP A 70 12.54 10.36 -13.10
CA ASP A 70 13.54 10.28 -12.03
C ASP A 70 12.87 10.47 -10.66
N GLU A 71 11.98 11.45 -10.53
CA GLU A 71 11.20 11.69 -9.32
C GLU A 71 10.29 10.50 -8.99
N LYS A 72 9.62 9.93 -9.99
CA LYS A 72 8.78 8.73 -9.81
C LYS A 72 9.58 7.53 -9.32
N THR A 73 10.76 7.31 -9.90
CA THR A 73 11.67 6.23 -9.49
C THR A 73 12.17 6.46 -8.06
N ALA A 74 12.56 7.70 -7.74
CA ALA A 74 12.98 8.08 -6.40
C ALA A 74 11.85 7.91 -5.37
N ALA A 75 10.60 8.24 -5.74
CA ALA A 75 9.43 8.10 -4.89
C ALA A 75 9.10 6.63 -4.61
N LEU A 76 9.13 5.74 -5.61
CA LEU A 76 8.88 4.31 -5.39
C LEU A 76 9.92 3.65 -4.49
N ASN A 77 11.19 4.03 -4.63
CA ASN A 77 12.28 3.52 -3.79
C ASN A 77 12.18 4.06 -2.36
N ASP A 78 11.94 5.37 -2.23
CA ASP A 78 11.72 6.01 -0.93
C ASP A 78 10.48 5.42 -0.24
N ALA A 79 9.42 5.11 -1.00
CA ALA A 79 8.19 4.55 -0.44
C ALA A 79 8.42 3.25 0.34
N LEU A 80 9.18 2.32 -0.22
CA LEU A 80 9.56 1.07 0.45
C LEU A 80 10.52 1.34 1.62
N TYR A 81 11.50 2.22 1.41
CA TYR A 81 12.50 2.56 2.43
C TYR A 81 11.87 3.16 3.69
N GLN A 82 10.93 4.08 3.55
CA GLN A 82 10.28 4.73 4.70
C GLN A 82 9.24 3.83 5.36
N SER A 83 8.53 3.00 4.60
CA SER A 83 7.44 2.16 5.12
C SER A 83 7.93 1.15 6.15
N VAL A 84 9.08 0.49 5.91
CA VAL A 84 9.70 -0.43 6.89
C VAL A 84 10.23 0.28 8.14
N ARG A 85 10.38 1.61 8.10
CA ARG A 85 10.86 2.46 9.21
C ARG A 85 9.73 3.15 9.97
N LYS A 86 8.47 2.87 9.63
CA LYS A 86 7.33 3.30 10.46
C LYS A 86 7.39 2.62 11.82
N THR A 87 6.86 3.30 12.83
CA THR A 87 6.90 2.86 14.23
C THR A 87 5.50 2.91 14.84
N GLY A 88 5.26 2.04 15.81
CA GLY A 88 4.00 2.04 16.56
C GLY A 88 2.81 1.52 15.77
N GLU A 89 1.63 2.09 16.03
CA GLU A 89 0.39 1.73 15.34
C GLU A 89 0.26 2.54 14.04
N ILE A 90 -0.03 1.85 12.93
CA ILE A 90 -0.27 2.49 11.64
C ILE A 90 -1.64 2.09 11.07
N THR A 91 -2.25 3.04 10.38
CA THR A 91 -3.54 2.85 9.71
C THR A 91 -3.40 3.24 8.25
N ILE A 92 -3.82 2.35 7.35
CA ILE A 92 -3.91 2.64 5.93
C ILE A 92 -5.30 3.25 5.65
N PRO A 93 -5.40 4.37 4.93
CA PRO A 93 -6.69 5.00 4.68
C PRO A 93 -7.58 4.14 3.78
N GLU A 94 -8.89 4.10 4.06
CA GLU A 94 -9.89 3.44 3.20
C GLU A 94 -9.99 4.13 1.82
N THR A 95 -9.93 5.47 1.83
CA THR A 95 -10.02 6.30 0.63
C THR A 95 -9.00 7.43 0.64
N VAL A 96 -8.58 7.84 -0.54
CA VAL A 96 -7.73 9.02 -0.75
C VAL A 96 -8.26 9.88 -1.89
N GLN A 97 -7.75 11.11 -2.01
CA GLN A 97 -8.12 12.04 -3.06
C GLN A 97 -6.91 12.39 -3.92
N ALA A 98 -7.14 12.49 -5.23
CA ALA A 98 -6.14 12.97 -6.17
C ALA A 98 -6.77 13.93 -7.18
N ALA A 99 -5.98 14.92 -7.60
CA ALA A 99 -6.36 15.84 -8.66
C ALA A 99 -6.49 15.08 -9.99
N VAL A 100 -7.51 15.44 -10.77
CA VAL A 100 -7.71 14.95 -12.14
C VAL A 100 -7.40 16.08 -13.09
N THR A 101 -6.41 15.88 -13.95
CA THR A 101 -5.99 16.84 -14.98
C THR A 101 -6.24 16.27 -16.37
N TYR A 102 -6.80 17.09 -17.25
CA TYR A 102 -7.01 16.77 -18.66
C TYR A 102 -6.45 17.90 -19.50
N ASN A 103 -5.58 17.57 -20.47
CA ASN A 103 -4.85 18.56 -21.29
C ASN A 103 -4.17 19.66 -20.45
N GLY A 104 -3.60 19.30 -19.30
CA GLY A 104 -2.93 20.23 -18.38
C GLY A 104 -3.85 21.13 -17.56
N GLN A 105 -5.18 21.00 -17.67
CA GLN A 105 -6.16 21.77 -16.91
C GLN A 105 -6.75 20.93 -15.78
N LEU A 106 -6.82 21.50 -14.57
CA LEU A 106 -7.46 20.87 -13.42
C LEU A 106 -8.97 20.74 -13.66
N GLN A 107 -9.46 19.51 -13.66
CA GLN A 107 -10.89 19.19 -13.83
C GLN A 107 -11.61 19.01 -12.49
N GLY A 108 -10.86 18.73 -11.43
CA GLY A 108 -11.39 18.51 -10.08
C GLY A 108 -10.55 17.51 -9.29
N ASN A 109 -11.13 16.94 -8.24
CA ASN A 109 -10.53 15.87 -7.45
C ASN A 109 -11.43 14.66 -7.43
N ALA A 110 -10.86 13.49 -7.68
CA ALA A 110 -11.57 12.21 -7.57
C ALA A 110 -11.22 11.54 -6.24
N THR A 111 -12.19 10.80 -5.69
CA THR A 111 -11.96 9.92 -4.53
C THR A 111 -11.66 8.52 -5.04
N TYR A 112 -10.66 7.87 -4.46
CA TYR A 112 -10.22 6.52 -4.81
C TYR A 112 -10.25 5.61 -3.58
N LYS A 113 -10.77 4.39 -3.75
CA LYS A 113 -10.66 3.34 -2.72
C LYS A 113 -9.27 2.74 -2.76
N VAL A 114 -8.67 2.54 -1.59
CA VAL A 114 -7.42 1.79 -1.46
C VAL A 114 -7.76 0.30 -1.50
N ILE A 115 -7.39 -0.37 -2.60
CA ILE A 115 -7.75 -1.79 -2.84
C ILE A 115 -6.56 -2.74 -2.76
N MET A 116 -5.34 -2.22 -2.85
CA MET A 116 -4.14 -3.03 -2.98
C MET A 116 -2.99 -2.49 -2.13
N LEU A 117 -2.22 -3.38 -1.50
CA LEU A 117 -0.96 -3.06 -0.84
C LEU A 117 0.20 -3.62 -1.64
N ARG A 118 1.17 -2.78 -2.00
CA ARG A 118 2.34 -3.14 -2.80
C ARG A 118 3.20 -4.25 -2.17
N ALA A 119 3.90 -5.00 -3.02
CA ALA A 119 4.84 -6.05 -2.63
C ALA A 119 5.98 -5.48 -1.80
N ASN A 120 6.45 -6.27 -0.83
CA ASN A 120 7.56 -5.91 0.06
C ASN A 120 7.38 -4.60 0.86
N LEU A 121 6.15 -4.06 0.95
CA LEU A 121 5.89 -2.72 1.49
C LEU A 121 6.45 -2.48 2.90
N PHE A 122 6.24 -3.43 3.81
CA PHE A 122 6.74 -3.39 5.18
C PHE A 122 7.83 -4.44 5.43
N ARG A 123 8.43 -4.97 4.36
CA ARG A 123 9.38 -6.08 4.47
C ARG A 123 10.65 -5.64 5.18
N ALA A 124 10.89 -6.20 6.36
CA ALA A 124 12.13 -6.01 7.10
C ALA A 124 13.25 -6.93 6.60
N ALA A 125 12.90 -8.07 6.01
CA ALA A 125 13.85 -9.03 5.47
C ALA A 125 14.76 -8.40 4.41
N GLY A 126 16.07 -8.42 4.66
CA GLY A 126 17.07 -7.81 3.77
C GLY A 126 17.09 -6.28 3.76
N SER A 127 16.31 -5.60 4.61
CA SER A 127 16.26 -4.13 4.68
C SER A 127 17.34 -3.50 5.57
N GLY A 128 18.01 -4.31 6.39
CA GLY A 128 18.98 -3.86 7.41
C GLY A 128 18.36 -3.17 8.61
N VAL A 129 17.03 -3.18 8.75
CA VAL A 129 16.31 -2.62 9.90
C VAL A 129 15.34 -3.63 10.50
N THR A 130 15.12 -3.54 11.82
CA THR A 130 14.05 -4.27 12.50
C THR A 130 12.79 -3.44 12.48
N SER A 131 11.71 -3.94 11.87
CA SER A 131 10.40 -3.26 11.86
C SER A 131 9.96 -2.93 13.29
N GLN A 132 9.57 -1.68 13.52
CA GLN A 132 9.05 -1.19 14.82
C GLN A 132 7.53 -1.00 14.79
N ILE A 133 6.86 -1.49 13.75
CA ILE A 133 5.40 -1.49 13.65
C ILE A 133 4.87 -2.51 14.66
N THR A 134 4.01 -2.06 15.56
CA THR A 134 3.41 -2.92 16.60
C THR A 134 1.99 -3.36 16.23
N LYS A 135 1.30 -2.57 15.41
CA LYS A 135 -0.05 -2.84 14.90
C LYS A 135 -0.25 -2.20 13.53
N ILE A 136 -0.93 -2.92 12.66
CA ILE A 136 -1.44 -2.36 11.41
C ILE A 136 -2.96 -2.55 11.29
N THR A 137 -3.64 -1.50 10.85
CA THR A 137 -5.05 -1.50 10.49
C THR A 137 -5.18 -1.41 8.97
N ILE A 138 -5.71 -2.48 8.37
CA ILE A 138 -6.00 -2.62 6.95
C ILE A 138 -7.49 -2.29 6.74
N PRO A 139 -7.83 -1.33 5.87
CA PRO A 139 -9.21 -0.95 5.67
C PRO A 139 -9.96 -2.04 4.89
N LYS A 140 -11.28 -2.10 5.11
CA LYS A 140 -12.17 -3.11 4.49
C LYS A 140 -12.20 -3.07 2.97
N THR A 141 -11.71 -2.00 2.35
CA THR A 141 -11.63 -1.84 0.90
C THR A 141 -10.48 -2.61 0.28
N VAL A 142 -9.47 -3.03 1.06
CA VAL A 142 -8.32 -3.79 0.54
C VAL A 142 -8.77 -5.18 0.12
N GLN A 143 -8.55 -5.49 -1.15
CA GLN A 143 -8.86 -6.76 -1.80
C GLN A 143 -7.60 -7.58 -2.08
N HIS A 144 -6.45 -6.90 -2.22
CA HIS A 144 -5.19 -7.53 -2.59
C HIS A 144 -4.05 -7.08 -1.68
N ILE A 145 -3.33 -8.05 -1.12
CA ILE A 145 -2.06 -7.82 -0.42
C ILE A 145 -1.00 -8.55 -1.22
N GLU A 146 -0.06 -7.79 -1.75
CA GLU A 146 0.99 -8.35 -2.59
C GLU A 146 2.05 -9.14 -1.82
N SER A 147 2.83 -9.93 -2.57
CA SER A 147 3.86 -10.82 -2.05
C SER A 147 4.79 -10.15 -1.03
N ARG A 148 5.01 -10.86 0.09
CA ARG A 148 5.94 -10.47 1.18
C ARG A 148 5.70 -9.08 1.76
N CYS A 149 4.49 -8.53 1.66
CA CYS A 149 4.16 -7.20 2.18
C CYS A 149 4.56 -7.02 3.66
N PHE A 150 4.43 -8.06 4.50
CA PHE A 150 4.70 -8.03 5.95
C PHE A 150 5.86 -8.93 6.39
N ASP A 151 6.75 -9.30 5.47
CA ASP A 151 7.83 -10.25 5.76
C ASP A 151 8.83 -9.70 6.78
N GLU A 152 9.14 -10.50 7.82
CA GLU A 152 9.94 -10.12 9.01
C GLU A 152 9.43 -8.89 9.81
N CYS A 153 8.13 -8.61 9.82
CA CYS A 153 7.52 -7.66 10.77
C CYS A 153 7.44 -8.22 12.21
N VAL A 154 8.59 -8.56 12.80
CA VAL A 154 8.70 -9.35 14.05
C VAL A 154 8.10 -8.70 15.31
N ASN A 155 8.00 -7.36 15.33
CA ASN A 155 7.43 -6.63 16.47
C ASN A 155 5.91 -6.42 16.34
N MET A 156 5.29 -6.88 15.25
CA MET A 156 3.86 -6.74 15.03
C MET A 156 3.07 -7.70 15.93
N THR A 157 2.29 -7.14 16.85
CA THR A 157 1.49 -7.90 17.82
C THR A 157 0.01 -7.95 17.46
N ALA A 158 -0.43 -7.07 16.57
CA ALA A 158 -1.80 -6.99 16.09
C ALA A 158 -1.85 -6.69 14.59
N PHE A 159 -2.74 -7.40 13.90
CA PHE A 159 -3.06 -7.20 12.49
C PHE A 159 -4.58 -7.13 12.40
N VAL A 160 -5.12 -5.96 12.09
CA VAL A 160 -6.57 -5.71 12.08
C VAL A 160 -7.00 -5.50 10.65
N ILE A 161 -7.97 -6.29 10.18
CA ILE A 161 -8.69 -6.04 8.93
C ILE A 161 -10.04 -5.47 9.32
N GLU A 162 -10.33 -4.24 8.93
CA GLU A 162 -11.62 -3.62 9.22
C GLU A 162 -12.74 -4.40 8.55
N GLY A 163 -13.88 -4.52 9.24
CA GLY A 163 -15.03 -5.27 8.74
C GLY A 163 -14.88 -6.80 8.78
N ALA A 164 -13.70 -7.33 9.10
CA ALA A 164 -13.56 -8.75 9.40
C ALA A 164 -14.19 -9.04 10.77
N THR A 165 -15.25 -9.84 10.79
CA THR A 165 -15.78 -10.42 12.04
C THR A 165 -15.02 -11.71 12.33
N ASP A 166 -14.86 -12.02 13.61
CA ASP A 166 -14.22 -13.24 14.11
C ASP A 166 -15.06 -14.51 13.90
N GLY A 167 -16.13 -14.42 13.10
CA GLY A 167 -16.96 -15.55 12.68
C GLY A 167 -17.70 -16.24 13.82
N THR A 168 -17.95 -15.55 14.95
CA THR A 168 -18.75 -16.07 16.07
C THR A 168 -20.24 -15.85 15.89
#